data_AF-A0A6T9Y2X8-F1
#
_entry.id   AF-A0A6T9Y2X8-F1
#
_cell.length_a   1.000
_cell.length_b   1.000
_cell.length_c   1.000
_cell.angle_alpha   90.00
_cell.angle_beta   90.00
_cell.angle_gamma   90.00
#
_symmetry.space_group_name_H-M   'P 1'
#
loop_
_entity.id
_entity.type
_entity.pdbx_description
1 polymer ?
#
loop_
_entity_poly.entity_id
_entity_poly.type
_entity_poly.pdbx_seq_one_letter_code
_entity_poly.pdbx_strand_id
1 'polypeptide(L)'
;MKFDSIKSRLVLMTLVCVIGMGVLVVSQHYFTQRLIGLHQQRDVLLRMGQDLLQMRRHEKDFLLRHETVYYDKFLERSYEFKGRLTTLVPLFNEYRLPVADVESLSSSMEAYSGTFRQVVSLQERIGLTQNDGLRARITELENTLDEGQLAQDSQASELLTNIQLATRNYQINQEGVYARQMMTLSERLVAENGGTALLNGTLVQYREALLQLVDAFTTYGVTHNEGLRGEFRQSAHNVETQLRGVDAALQPMIEQQEAKVRIYSLSIAALTSVVLILVLIKSFATFHRAFVNFLTFFYRCKRQYQMIDTRKLGFAELKSLAELANEMVESKRDIEARLASVEAELANKKAS
;
A
#
# COMPACT_ATOMS: atom_id res chain seq x y z
N MET A 1 -47.89 15.77 -18.46
CA MET A 1 -47.45 17.10 -18.94
C MET A 1 -47.21 17.02 -20.45
N LYS A 2 -47.85 17.88 -21.25
CA LYS A 2 -47.65 17.91 -22.70
C LYS A 2 -46.27 18.51 -23.00
N PHE A 3 -45.31 17.68 -23.42
CA PHE A 3 -43.94 18.08 -23.81
C PHE A 3 -43.90 18.67 -25.23
N ASP A 4 -44.79 19.65 -25.49
CA ASP A 4 -45.09 20.16 -26.84
C ASP A 4 -44.40 21.49 -27.14
N SER A 5 -43.52 21.98 -26.25
CA SER A 5 -42.66 23.16 -26.50
C SER A 5 -41.19 22.77 -26.54
N ILE A 6 -40.44 23.45 -27.41
CA ILE A 6 -38.98 23.30 -27.57
C ILE A 6 -38.27 23.55 -26.22
N LYS A 7 -38.76 24.52 -25.45
CA LYS A 7 -38.21 24.88 -24.13
C LYS A 7 -38.24 23.71 -23.14
N SER A 8 -39.36 23.00 -23.05
CA SER A 8 -39.53 21.87 -22.12
C SER A 8 -38.60 20.70 -22.47
N ARG A 9 -38.34 20.47 -23.76
CA ARG A 9 -37.40 19.43 -24.23
C ARG A 9 -35.96 19.79 -23.97
N LEU A 10 -35.59 21.06 -24.09
CA LEU A 10 -34.25 21.57 -23.78
C LEU A 10 -33.98 21.49 -22.27
N VAL A 11 -34.98 21.82 -21.44
CA VAL A 11 -34.94 21.61 -19.98
C VAL A 11 -34.80 20.12 -19.63
N LEU A 12 -35.50 19.21 -20.34
CA LEU A 12 -35.35 17.77 -20.13
C LEU A 12 -33.92 17.28 -20.45
N MET A 13 -33.32 17.73 -21.55
CA MET A 13 -31.95 17.35 -21.91
C MET A 13 -30.93 17.85 -20.90
N THR A 14 -31.04 19.11 -20.48
CA THR A 14 -30.15 19.67 -19.45
C THR A 14 -30.30 18.92 -18.13
N LEU A 15 -31.53 18.57 -17.72
CA LEU A 15 -31.78 17.75 -16.52
C LEU A 15 -31.12 16.37 -16.62
N VAL A 16 -31.26 15.67 -17.75
CA VAL A 16 -30.61 14.36 -17.98
C VAL A 16 -29.10 14.49 -17.91
N CYS A 17 -28.52 15.53 -18.52
CA CYS A 17 -27.09 15.82 -18.44
C CYS A 17 -26.62 16.03 -17.01
N VAL A 18 -27.33 16.87 -16.24
CA VAL A 18 -26.97 17.18 -14.85
C VAL A 18 -27.07 15.93 -13.96
N ILE A 19 -28.13 15.12 -14.12
CA ILE A 19 -28.29 13.86 -13.38
C ILE A 19 -27.18 12.88 -13.75
N GLY A 20 -26.90 12.69 -15.05
CA GLY A 20 -25.85 11.80 -15.52
C GLY A 20 -24.47 12.20 -14.99
N MET A 21 -24.16 13.50 -15.04
CA MET A 21 -22.93 14.06 -14.48
C MET A 21 -22.87 13.90 -12.95
N GLY A 22 -23.98 14.11 -12.25
CA GLY A 22 -24.07 13.89 -10.81
C GLY A 22 -23.79 12.45 -10.41
N VAL A 23 -24.40 11.48 -11.09
CA VAL A 23 -24.17 10.05 -10.86
C VAL A 23 -22.71 9.68 -11.16
N LEU A 24 -22.12 10.22 -12.23
CA LEU A 24 -20.70 10.03 -12.55
C LEU A 24 -19.80 10.54 -11.42
N VAL A 25 -20.02 11.77 -10.95
CA VAL A 25 -19.21 12.38 -9.88
C VAL A 25 -19.33 11.60 -8.58
N VAL A 26 -20.54 11.20 -8.18
CA VAL A 26 -20.76 10.41 -6.95
C VAL A 26 -20.10 9.04 -7.05
N SER A 27 -20.27 8.36 -8.18
CA SER A 27 -19.64 7.06 -8.44
C SER A 27 -18.11 7.17 -8.38
N GLN A 28 -17.55 8.15 -9.08
CA GLN A 28 -16.11 8.39 -9.10
C GLN A 28 -15.58 8.71 -7.70
N HIS A 29 -16.25 9.58 -6.94
CA HIS A 29 -15.86 9.87 -5.56
C HIS A 29 -15.82 8.62 -4.70
N TYR A 30 -16.88 7.80 -4.74
CA TYR A 30 -16.96 6.57 -3.95
C TYR A 30 -15.85 5.56 -4.27
N PHE A 31 -15.59 5.30 -5.56
CA PHE A 31 -14.56 4.33 -5.95
C PHE A 31 -13.14 4.89 -5.77
N THR A 32 -12.92 6.18 -6.02
CA THR A 32 -11.62 6.82 -5.80
C THR A 32 -11.24 6.83 -4.31
N GLN A 33 -12.19 7.06 -3.40
CA GLN A 33 -11.90 6.98 -1.94
C GLN A 33 -11.42 5.58 -1.52
N ARG A 34 -12.06 4.52 -2.04
CA ARG A 34 -11.61 3.13 -1.79
C ARG A 34 -10.22 2.86 -2.36
N LEU A 35 -9.91 3.41 -3.53
CA LEU A 35 -8.60 3.26 -4.15
C LEU A 35 -7.51 4.01 -3.36
N ILE A 36 -7.80 5.23 -2.91
CA ILE A 36 -6.90 6.02 -2.05
C ILE A 36 -6.63 5.27 -0.74
N GLY A 37 -7.66 4.70 -0.11
CA GLY A 37 -7.52 3.87 1.08
C GLY A 37 -6.53 2.72 0.87
N LEU A 38 -6.68 1.95 -0.22
CA LEU A 38 -5.75 0.86 -0.54
C LEU A 38 -4.30 1.35 -0.77
N HIS A 39 -4.11 2.48 -1.46
CA HIS A 39 -2.77 3.04 -1.66
C HIS A 39 -2.12 3.48 -0.36
N GLN A 40 -2.85 4.17 0.52
CA GLN A 40 -2.34 4.58 1.83
C GLN A 40 -1.88 3.37 2.67
N GLN A 41 -2.61 2.25 2.60
CA GLN A 41 -2.25 1.05 3.34
C GLN A 41 -1.04 0.34 2.72
N ARG A 42 -0.93 0.32 1.39
CA ARG A 42 0.29 -0.13 0.71
C ARG A 42 1.50 0.73 1.11
N ASP A 43 1.33 2.04 1.26
CA ASP A 43 2.41 2.92 1.74
C ASP A 43 2.85 2.57 3.16
N VAL A 44 1.91 2.21 4.05
CA VAL A 44 2.23 1.69 5.40
C VAL A 44 3.06 0.42 5.30
N LEU A 45 2.68 -0.50 4.41
CA LEU A 45 3.41 -1.75 4.22
C LEU A 45 4.82 -1.53 3.65
N LEU A 46 4.99 -0.62 2.71
CA LEU A 46 6.31 -0.22 2.19
C LEU A 46 7.20 0.37 3.30
N ARG A 47 6.62 1.20 4.18
CA ARG A 47 7.33 1.73 5.36
C ARG A 47 7.73 0.62 6.33
N MET A 48 6.87 -0.37 6.56
CA MET A 48 7.23 -1.55 7.36
C MET A 48 8.41 -2.33 6.75
N GLY A 49 8.47 -2.40 5.41
CA GLY A 49 9.62 -2.97 4.70
C GLY A 49 10.91 -2.19 4.97
N GLN A 50 10.82 -0.86 5.02
CA GLN A 50 11.95 0.00 5.39
C GLN A 50 12.35 -0.19 6.86
N ASP A 51 11.38 -0.27 7.77
CA ASP A 51 11.62 -0.52 9.19
C ASP A 51 12.38 -1.84 9.36
N LEU A 52 11.95 -2.93 8.69
CA LEU A 52 12.64 -4.22 8.70
C LEU A 52 14.09 -4.12 8.18
N LEU A 53 14.34 -3.31 7.15
CA LEU A 53 15.69 -3.07 6.65
C LEU A 53 16.57 -2.29 7.65
N GLN A 54 15.99 -1.31 8.36
CA GLN A 54 16.71 -0.60 9.43
C GLN A 54 17.00 -1.51 10.62
N MET A 55 16.05 -2.37 11.00
CA MET A 55 16.26 -3.38 12.03
C MET A 55 17.44 -4.29 11.67
N ARG A 56 17.47 -4.84 10.45
CA ARG A 56 18.60 -5.64 9.96
C ARG A 56 19.92 -4.87 9.92
N ARG A 57 19.88 -3.55 9.69
CA ARG A 57 21.10 -2.72 9.75
C ARG A 57 21.61 -2.62 11.17
N HIS A 58 20.75 -2.23 12.12
CA HIS A 58 21.12 -2.11 13.53
C HIS A 58 21.57 -3.43 14.13
N GLU A 59 20.91 -4.52 13.76
CA GLU A 59 21.36 -5.88 14.04
C GLU A 59 22.82 -6.09 13.60
N LYS A 60 23.12 -5.87 12.32
CA LYS A 60 24.48 -6.07 11.80
C LYS A 60 25.50 -5.16 12.46
N ASP A 61 25.12 -3.92 12.72
CA ASP A 61 25.98 -2.97 13.43
C ASP A 61 26.29 -3.47 14.85
N PHE A 62 25.31 -4.00 15.58
CA PHE A 62 25.54 -4.64 16.88
C PHE A 62 26.48 -5.83 16.77
N LEU A 63 26.24 -6.76 15.83
CA LEU A 63 27.06 -7.97 15.67
C LEU A 63 28.51 -7.68 15.25
N LEU A 64 28.75 -6.55 14.58
CA LEU A 64 30.09 -6.14 14.15
C LEU A 64 30.81 -5.31 15.23
N ARG A 65 30.08 -4.42 15.91
CA ARG A 65 30.66 -3.40 16.79
C ARG A 65 30.54 -3.73 18.27
N HIS A 66 29.63 -4.62 18.64
CA HIS A 66 29.34 -5.03 20.02
C HIS A 66 28.92 -3.84 20.91
N GLU A 67 28.23 -2.84 20.34
CA GLU A 67 27.74 -1.67 21.07
C GLU A 67 26.23 -1.75 21.31
N THR A 68 25.80 -1.66 22.57
CA THR A 68 24.39 -1.80 22.99
C THR A 68 23.45 -0.76 22.36
N VAL A 69 23.96 0.41 21.97
CA VAL A 69 23.18 1.46 21.30
C VAL A 69 22.47 0.96 20.03
N TYR A 70 23.03 -0.03 19.34
CA TYR A 70 22.40 -0.61 18.16
C TYR A 70 21.27 -1.56 18.51
N TYR A 71 21.33 -2.24 19.66
CA TYR A 71 20.21 -3.00 20.17
C TYR A 71 19.04 -2.07 20.57
N ASP A 72 19.32 -0.93 21.19
CA ASP A 72 18.28 0.05 21.52
C ASP A 72 17.58 0.59 20.26
N LYS A 73 18.35 0.94 19.22
CA LYS A 73 17.80 1.35 17.91
C LYS A 73 17.00 0.24 17.23
N PHE A 74 17.44 -1.01 17.36
CA PHE A 74 16.67 -2.15 16.88
C PHE A 74 15.31 -2.24 17.58
N LEU A 75 15.28 -2.10 18.91
CA LEU A 75 14.04 -2.14 19.68
C LEU A 75 13.09 -1.00 19.29
N GLU A 76 13.60 0.22 19.15
CA GLU A 76 12.83 1.38 18.68
C GLU A 76 12.10 1.07 17.36
N ARG A 77 12.85 0.57 16.35
CA ARG A 77 12.27 0.19 15.05
C ARG A 77 11.30 -0.99 15.15
N SER A 78 11.57 -1.95 16.03
CA SER A 78 10.67 -3.07 16.31
C SER A 78 9.31 -2.59 16.83
N TYR A 79 9.31 -1.61 17.73
CA TYR A 79 8.08 -1.01 18.27
C TYR A 79 7.31 -0.23 17.21
N GLU A 80 8.00 0.56 16.38
CA GLU A 80 7.37 1.25 15.25
C GLU A 80 6.73 0.27 14.26
N PHE A 81 7.44 -0.81 13.91
CA PHE A 81 6.93 -1.87 13.04
C PHE A 81 5.65 -2.49 13.61
N LYS A 82 5.66 -2.87 14.91
CA LYS A 82 4.49 -3.44 15.59
C LYS A 82 3.32 -2.45 15.65
N GLY A 83 3.60 -1.17 15.86
CA GLY A 83 2.60 -0.09 15.78
C GLY A 83 1.93 -0.02 14.40
N ARG A 84 2.72 -0.02 13.32
CA ARG A 84 2.20 -0.04 11.94
C ARG A 84 1.41 -1.31 11.64
N LEU A 85 1.89 -2.48 12.09
CA LEU A 85 1.17 -3.74 11.91
C LEU A 85 -0.24 -3.69 12.52
N THR A 86 -0.38 -3.08 13.70
CA THR A 86 -1.67 -2.90 14.36
C THR A 86 -2.63 -2.03 13.53
N THR A 87 -2.11 -1.03 12.80
CA THR A 87 -2.92 -0.19 11.91
C THR A 87 -3.40 -0.90 10.65
N LEU A 88 -2.75 -2.01 10.25
CA LEU A 88 -3.14 -2.81 9.09
C LEU A 88 -4.24 -3.85 9.42
N VAL A 89 -4.44 -4.22 10.69
CA VAL A 89 -5.45 -5.20 11.11
C VAL A 89 -6.86 -4.92 10.55
N PRO A 90 -7.39 -3.68 10.57
CA PRO A 90 -8.71 -3.39 10.01
C PRO A 90 -8.81 -3.69 8.51
N LEU A 91 -7.72 -3.54 7.75
CA LEU A 91 -7.69 -3.81 6.31
C LEU A 91 -7.87 -5.31 6.03
N PHE A 92 -7.26 -6.18 6.82
CA PHE A 92 -7.40 -7.63 6.60
C PHE A 92 -8.86 -8.07 6.76
N ASN A 93 -9.57 -7.46 7.71
CA ASN A 93 -10.99 -7.70 7.92
C ASN A 93 -11.86 -7.10 6.79
N GLU A 94 -11.59 -5.88 6.35
CA GLU A 94 -12.37 -5.20 5.30
C GLU A 94 -12.27 -5.93 3.95
N TYR A 95 -11.06 -6.37 3.58
CA TYR A 95 -10.78 -6.97 2.28
C TYR A 95 -10.74 -8.51 2.31
N ARG A 96 -11.04 -9.13 3.46
CA ARG A 96 -11.03 -10.59 3.67
C ARG A 96 -9.70 -11.24 3.26
N LEU A 97 -8.60 -10.55 3.52
CA LEU A 97 -7.29 -11.19 3.45
C LEU A 97 -7.22 -12.26 4.55
N PRO A 98 -6.43 -13.32 4.38
CA PRO A 98 -6.30 -14.33 5.41
C PRO A 98 -5.79 -13.69 6.71
N VAL A 99 -6.65 -13.56 7.72
CA VAL A 99 -6.31 -12.95 9.02
C VAL A 99 -5.15 -13.71 9.69
N ALA A 100 -5.02 -15.00 9.36
CA ALA A 100 -3.89 -15.83 9.73
C ALA A 100 -2.54 -15.20 9.35
N ASP A 101 -2.45 -14.41 8.28
CA ASP A 101 -1.20 -13.80 7.82
C ASP A 101 -0.74 -12.65 8.74
N VAL A 102 -1.67 -11.90 9.37
CA VAL A 102 -1.33 -10.80 10.29
C VAL A 102 -0.88 -11.32 11.64
N GLU A 103 -1.64 -12.27 12.20
CA GLU A 103 -1.29 -12.90 13.47
C GLU A 103 0.03 -13.67 13.35
N SER A 104 0.23 -14.35 12.21
CA SER A 104 1.49 -15.03 11.90
C SER A 104 2.65 -14.04 11.72
N LEU A 105 2.42 -12.89 11.06
CA LEU A 105 3.44 -11.84 10.93
C LEU A 105 3.79 -11.21 12.28
N SER A 106 2.80 -10.92 13.12
CA SER A 106 3.02 -10.43 14.49
C SER A 106 3.83 -11.43 15.32
N SER A 107 3.45 -12.71 15.27
CA SER A 107 4.15 -13.78 15.99
C SER A 107 5.59 -13.95 15.49
N SER A 108 5.80 -13.88 14.17
CA SER A 108 7.14 -13.99 13.57
C SER A 108 8.02 -12.80 13.90
N MET A 109 7.42 -11.60 14.02
CA MET A 109 8.10 -10.39 14.46
C MET A 109 8.51 -10.48 15.93
N GLU A 110 7.63 -11.02 16.79
CA GLU A 110 7.95 -11.28 18.20
C GLU A 110 9.05 -12.33 18.34
N ALA A 111 9.02 -13.39 17.55
CA ALA A 111 10.09 -14.37 17.48
C ALA A 111 11.42 -13.73 17.05
N TYR A 112 11.42 -12.92 15.98
CA TYR A 112 12.63 -12.22 15.52
C TYR A 112 13.23 -11.30 16.59
N SER A 113 12.40 -10.47 17.23
CA SER A 113 12.85 -9.60 18.31
C SER A 113 13.31 -10.39 19.55
N GLY A 114 12.66 -11.52 19.85
CA GLY A 114 12.98 -12.40 20.97
C GLY A 114 14.32 -13.11 20.78
N THR A 115 14.54 -13.71 19.61
CA THR A 115 15.81 -14.37 19.28
C THR A 115 16.96 -13.36 19.25
N PHE A 116 16.75 -12.14 18.74
CA PHE A 116 17.81 -11.12 18.80
C PHE A 116 18.19 -10.75 20.24
N ARG A 117 17.19 -10.62 21.13
CA ARG A 117 17.46 -10.39 22.56
C ARG A 117 18.29 -11.50 23.17
N GLN A 118 18.02 -12.76 22.83
CA GLN A 118 18.83 -13.89 23.30
C GLN A 118 20.26 -13.80 22.77
N VAL A 119 20.45 -13.42 21.51
CA VAL A 119 21.78 -13.16 20.92
C VAL A 119 22.52 -12.05 21.68
N VAL A 120 21.87 -10.92 21.93
CA VAL A 120 22.46 -9.79 22.67
C VAL A 120 22.87 -10.21 24.07
N SER A 121 21.97 -10.86 24.81
CA SER A 121 22.25 -11.35 26.18
C SER A 121 23.40 -12.35 26.21
N LEU A 122 23.50 -13.23 25.22
CA LEU A 122 24.60 -14.18 25.12
C LEU A 122 25.93 -13.49 24.78
N GLN A 123 25.92 -12.49 23.91
CA GLN A 123 27.11 -11.67 23.60
C GLN A 123 27.57 -10.85 24.81
N GLU A 124 26.65 -10.30 25.60
CA GLU A 124 26.97 -9.66 26.88
C GLU A 124 27.59 -10.64 27.87
N ARG A 125 27.05 -11.87 27.96
CA ARG A 125 27.62 -12.93 28.80
C ARG A 125 29.02 -13.35 28.35
N ILE A 126 29.26 -13.48 27.04
CA ILE A 126 30.59 -13.74 26.49
C ILE A 126 31.54 -12.57 26.82
N GLY A 127 31.04 -11.35 26.70
CA GLY A 127 31.77 -10.11 26.86
C GLY A 127 31.83 -9.35 25.53
N LEU A 128 31.26 -8.15 25.51
CA LEU A 128 31.25 -7.26 24.35
C LEU A 128 32.66 -6.69 24.06
N THR A 129 33.44 -6.44 25.11
CA THR A 129 34.87 -6.13 25.04
C THR A 129 35.70 -7.21 25.74
N GLN A 130 37.03 -7.10 25.67
CA GLN A 130 37.93 -8.01 26.38
C GLN A 130 37.80 -7.91 27.91
N ASN A 131 37.22 -6.82 28.41
CA ASN A 131 37.10 -6.54 29.83
C ASN A 131 35.68 -6.80 30.37
N ASP A 132 34.83 -7.46 29.58
CA ASP A 132 33.46 -7.80 29.98
C ASP A 132 33.23 -9.32 30.08
N GLY A 133 32.21 -9.71 30.83
CA GLY A 133 31.67 -11.07 30.82
C GLY A 133 32.70 -12.18 31.08
N LEU A 134 32.56 -13.28 30.34
CA LEU A 134 33.46 -14.43 30.42
C LEU A 134 34.90 -14.08 30.01
N ARG A 135 35.10 -13.16 29.04
CA ARG A 135 36.44 -12.72 28.62
C ARG A 135 37.22 -12.06 29.77
N ALA A 136 36.55 -11.19 30.53
CA ALA A 136 37.14 -10.57 31.71
C ALA A 136 37.52 -11.60 32.78
N ARG A 137 36.56 -12.49 33.11
CA ARG A 137 36.75 -13.54 34.13
C ARG A 137 37.92 -14.46 33.78
N ILE A 138 38.05 -14.85 32.52
CA ILE A 138 39.16 -15.67 32.03
C ILE A 138 40.49 -14.93 32.21
N THR A 139 40.55 -13.66 31.80
CA THR A 139 41.76 -12.84 31.89
C THR A 139 42.19 -12.63 33.35
N GLU A 140 41.25 -12.38 34.26
CA GLU A 140 41.53 -12.24 35.70
C GLU A 140 42.10 -13.52 36.31
N LEU A 141 41.52 -14.68 35.96
CA LEU A 141 42.00 -15.98 36.41
C LEU A 141 43.39 -16.29 35.84
N GLU A 142 43.64 -15.95 34.58
CA GLU A 142 44.97 -16.10 33.95
C GLU A 142 46.02 -15.25 34.65
N ASN A 143 45.74 -13.97 34.89
CA ASN A 143 46.66 -13.08 35.63
C ASN A 143 46.95 -13.63 37.04
N THR A 144 45.93 -14.14 37.73
CA THR A 144 46.09 -14.74 39.07
C THR A 144 47.00 -15.98 39.03
N LEU A 145 46.91 -16.79 37.97
CA LEU A 145 47.75 -17.97 37.78
C LEU A 145 49.19 -17.57 37.37
N ASP A 146 49.35 -16.56 36.52
CA ASP A 146 50.63 -16.02 36.04
C ASP A 146 51.43 -15.25 37.11
N GLU A 147 50.75 -14.68 38.11
CA GLU A 147 51.40 -14.04 39.28
C GLU A 147 51.57 -15.00 40.47
N GLY A 148 50.98 -16.19 40.39
CA GLY A 148 50.88 -17.15 41.49
C GLY A 148 52.04 -18.16 41.59
N GLN A 149 51.80 -19.25 42.34
CA GLN A 149 52.77 -20.34 42.49
C GLN A 149 53.12 -21.02 41.17
N LEU A 150 52.19 -21.01 40.21
CA LEU A 150 52.32 -21.69 38.93
C LEU A 150 53.38 -21.04 38.02
N ALA A 151 53.67 -19.76 38.24
CA ALA A 151 54.72 -19.00 37.53
C ALA A 151 56.15 -19.47 37.86
N GLN A 152 56.34 -20.16 38.99
CA GLN A 152 57.64 -20.67 39.40
C GLN A 152 58.01 -21.99 38.70
N ASP A 153 57.02 -22.68 38.12
CA ASP A 153 57.22 -23.90 37.35
C ASP A 153 57.22 -23.59 35.85
N SER A 154 58.38 -23.77 35.21
CA SER A 154 58.55 -23.50 33.79
C SER A 154 57.65 -24.35 32.89
N GLN A 155 57.36 -25.60 33.26
CA GLN A 155 56.49 -26.46 32.46
C GLN A 155 55.02 -26.06 32.65
N ALA A 156 54.61 -25.74 33.87
CA ALA A 156 53.25 -25.29 34.15
C ALA A 156 52.95 -23.94 33.47
N SER A 157 53.91 -23.01 33.50
CA SER A 157 53.80 -21.71 32.82
C SER A 157 53.73 -21.86 31.29
N GLU A 158 54.50 -22.78 30.69
CA GLU A 158 54.39 -23.09 29.26
C GLU A 158 53.02 -23.67 28.90
N LEU A 159 52.50 -24.59 29.73
CA LEU A 159 51.16 -25.14 29.55
C LEU A 159 50.08 -24.05 29.64
N LEU A 160 50.15 -23.16 30.63
CA LEU A 160 49.23 -22.03 30.76
C LEU A 160 49.28 -21.12 29.54
N THR A 161 50.47 -20.76 29.07
CA THR A 161 50.66 -19.96 27.84
C THR A 161 50.01 -20.63 26.62
N ASN A 162 50.15 -21.96 26.48
CA ASN A 162 49.53 -22.69 25.39
C ASN A 162 47.99 -22.74 25.49
N ILE A 163 47.43 -22.80 26.71
CA ILE A 163 45.98 -22.68 26.93
C ILE A 163 45.52 -21.27 26.56
N GLN A 164 46.25 -20.24 26.98
CA GLN A 164 45.97 -18.85 26.63
C GLN A 164 45.93 -18.66 25.11
N LEU A 165 46.94 -19.14 24.39
CA LEU A 165 47.00 -19.09 22.91
C LEU A 165 45.82 -19.83 22.26
N ALA A 166 45.52 -21.05 22.71
CA ALA A 166 44.37 -21.81 22.22
C ALA A 166 43.04 -21.08 22.49
N THR A 167 42.91 -20.42 23.65
CA THR A 167 41.74 -19.62 24.02
C THR A 167 41.55 -18.44 23.07
N ARG A 168 42.63 -17.70 22.76
CA ARG A 168 42.55 -16.55 21.84
C ARG A 168 42.24 -17.00 20.41
N ASN A 169 42.86 -18.09 19.95
CA ASN A 169 42.56 -18.68 18.65
C ASN A 169 41.10 -19.13 18.54
N TYR A 170 40.56 -19.74 19.61
CA TYR A 170 39.15 -20.11 19.66
C TYR A 170 38.22 -18.89 19.65
N GLN A 171 38.52 -17.84 20.40
CA GLN A 171 37.70 -16.62 20.42
C GLN A 171 37.64 -15.90 19.06
N ILE A 172 38.70 -16.01 18.25
CA ILE A 172 38.78 -15.40 16.91
C ILE A 172 38.10 -16.28 15.86
N ASN A 173 38.49 -17.56 15.80
CA ASN A 173 38.11 -18.45 14.70
C ASN A 173 36.90 -19.34 15.02
N GLN A 174 36.63 -19.56 16.31
CA GLN A 174 35.56 -20.41 16.84
C GLN A 174 35.69 -21.88 16.41
N GLU A 175 36.82 -22.29 15.83
CA GLU A 175 37.03 -23.65 15.37
C GLU A 175 37.17 -24.65 16.53
N GLY A 176 36.48 -25.78 16.42
CA GLY A 176 36.46 -26.81 17.47
C GLY A 176 37.82 -27.44 17.77
N VAL A 177 38.83 -27.31 16.89
CA VAL A 177 40.19 -27.77 17.17
C VAL A 177 40.81 -27.03 18.35
N TYR A 178 40.63 -25.71 18.41
CA TYR A 178 41.17 -24.87 19.49
C TYR A 178 40.43 -25.12 20.80
N ALA A 179 39.10 -25.31 20.75
CA ALA A 179 38.32 -25.71 21.92
C ALA A 179 38.82 -27.04 22.51
N ARG A 180 39.04 -28.06 21.66
CA ARG A 180 39.61 -29.35 22.10
C ARG A 180 40.99 -29.18 22.70
N GLN A 181 41.89 -28.45 22.04
CA GLN A 181 43.26 -28.21 22.53
C GLN A 181 43.25 -27.52 23.89
N MET A 182 42.49 -26.43 24.03
CA MET A 182 42.31 -25.68 25.27
C MET A 182 41.77 -26.57 26.41
N MET A 183 40.78 -27.42 26.12
CA MET A 183 40.20 -28.33 27.11
C MET A 183 41.18 -29.44 27.54
N THR A 184 41.91 -30.05 26.61
CA THR A 184 42.92 -31.07 26.93
C THR A 184 44.07 -30.50 27.74
N LEU A 185 44.59 -29.32 27.35
CA LEU A 185 45.69 -28.68 28.06
C LEU A 185 45.27 -28.21 29.46
N SER A 186 44.07 -27.65 29.61
CA SER A 186 43.56 -27.25 30.95
C SER A 186 43.35 -28.45 31.87
N GLU A 187 42.96 -29.62 31.33
CA GLU A 187 42.83 -30.86 32.12
C GLU A 187 44.18 -31.31 32.65
N ARG A 188 45.17 -31.34 31.76
CA ARG A 188 46.54 -31.69 32.09
C ARG A 188 47.13 -30.73 33.13
N LEU A 189 46.88 -29.43 32.97
CA LEU A 189 47.35 -28.42 33.91
C LEU A 189 46.79 -28.66 35.33
N VAL A 190 45.48 -28.93 35.44
CA VAL A 190 44.83 -29.26 36.73
C VAL A 190 45.42 -30.54 37.33
N ALA A 191 45.60 -31.59 36.52
CA ALA A 191 46.10 -32.89 36.98
C ALA A 191 47.56 -32.85 37.46
N GLU A 192 48.41 -32.08 36.78
CA GLU A 192 49.85 -32.01 37.08
C GLU A 192 50.18 -30.97 38.17
N ASN A 193 49.31 -29.97 38.38
CA ASN A 193 49.60 -28.81 39.25
C ASN A 193 48.57 -28.57 40.37
N GLY A 194 47.79 -29.60 40.73
CA GLY A 194 46.81 -29.59 41.81
C GLY A 194 47.43 -29.56 43.22
N GLY A 195 48.37 -28.63 43.47
CA GLY A 195 49.13 -28.49 44.70
C GLY A 195 48.30 -27.98 45.88
N THR A 196 48.41 -26.70 46.22
CA THR A 196 47.64 -26.12 47.33
C THR A 196 46.14 -26.09 47.03
N ALA A 197 45.30 -26.17 48.06
CA ALA A 197 43.84 -26.11 47.90
C ALA A 197 43.38 -24.82 47.18
N LEU A 198 44.09 -23.70 47.42
CA LEU A 198 43.83 -22.42 46.77
C LEU A 198 44.18 -22.46 45.27
N LEU A 199 45.35 -22.99 44.90
CA LEU A 199 45.76 -23.12 43.51
C LEU A 199 44.82 -24.05 42.74
N ASN A 200 44.51 -25.22 43.31
CA ASN A 200 43.56 -26.16 42.72
C ASN A 200 42.19 -25.52 42.52
N GLY A 201 41.69 -24.77 43.51
CA GLY A 201 40.43 -24.03 43.39
C GLY A 201 40.43 -23.00 42.25
N THR A 202 41.56 -22.32 42.01
CA THR A 202 41.71 -21.35 40.91
C THR A 202 41.77 -22.04 39.55
N LEU A 203 42.53 -23.14 39.45
CA LEU A 203 42.62 -23.95 38.22
C LEU A 203 41.27 -24.55 37.82
N VAL A 204 40.47 -25.02 38.78
CA VAL A 204 39.11 -25.51 38.54
C VAL A 204 38.20 -24.39 38.03
N GLN A 205 38.24 -23.22 38.66
CA GLN A 205 37.46 -22.06 38.20
C GLN A 205 37.86 -21.58 36.81
N TYR A 206 39.16 -21.61 36.49
CA TYR A 206 39.67 -21.28 35.16
C TYR A 206 39.13 -22.26 34.11
N ARG A 207 39.26 -23.57 34.35
CA ARG A 207 38.69 -24.60 33.46
C ARG A 207 37.18 -24.46 33.30
N GLU A 208 36.44 -24.15 34.37
CA GLU A 208 35.00 -23.90 34.30
C GLU A 208 34.68 -22.69 33.42
N ALA A 209 35.41 -21.58 33.57
CA ALA A 209 35.21 -20.39 32.74
C ALA A 209 35.48 -20.68 31.25
N LEU A 210 36.54 -21.46 30.94
CA LEU A 210 36.83 -21.89 29.57
C LEU A 210 35.73 -22.81 29.00
N LEU A 211 35.15 -23.70 29.80
CA LEU A 211 34.00 -24.54 29.40
C LEU A 211 32.76 -23.68 29.12
N GLN A 212 32.46 -22.73 29.99
CA GLN A 212 31.34 -21.79 29.80
C GLN A 212 31.52 -20.95 28.53
N LEU A 213 32.76 -20.58 28.18
CA LEU A 213 33.07 -19.87 26.93
C LEU A 213 32.76 -20.74 25.71
N VAL A 214 33.18 -22.00 25.70
CA VAL A 214 32.90 -22.95 24.61
C VAL A 214 31.40 -23.20 24.46
N ASP A 215 30.70 -23.42 25.57
CA ASP A 215 29.25 -23.58 25.60
C ASP A 215 28.52 -22.35 25.03
N ALA A 216 28.96 -21.15 25.42
CA ALA A 216 28.39 -19.90 24.93
C ALA A 216 28.58 -19.71 23.41
N PHE A 217 29.79 -19.94 22.87
CA PHE A 217 30.02 -19.86 21.42
C PHE A 217 29.29 -20.95 20.63
N THR A 218 29.17 -22.16 21.19
CA THR A 218 28.42 -23.25 20.58
C THR A 218 26.93 -22.93 20.52
N THR A 219 26.37 -22.41 21.61
CA THR A 219 24.97 -21.95 21.68
C THR A 219 24.71 -20.78 20.73
N TYR A 220 25.65 -19.83 20.66
CA TYR A 220 25.55 -18.72 19.73
C TYR A 220 25.48 -19.20 18.27
N GLY A 221 26.28 -20.21 17.92
CA GLY A 221 26.36 -20.76 16.58
C GLY A 221 27.74 -20.51 15.96
N VAL A 222 28.51 -21.59 15.85
CA VAL A 222 29.90 -21.56 15.35
C VAL A 222 29.92 -21.19 13.86
N THR A 223 28.93 -21.67 13.11
CA THR A 223 28.69 -21.26 11.72
C THR A 223 27.50 -20.32 11.60
N HIS A 224 27.32 -19.74 10.41
CA HIS A 224 26.25 -18.78 10.14
C HIS A 224 24.83 -19.38 10.13
N ASN A 225 24.71 -20.72 10.14
CA ASN A 225 23.43 -21.43 10.03
C ASN A 225 23.11 -22.27 11.28
N GLU A 226 23.96 -22.22 12.30
CA GLU A 226 23.82 -23.00 13.54
C GLU A 226 23.45 -22.10 14.70
N GLY A 227 22.95 -22.73 15.77
CA GLY A 227 22.62 -22.07 17.04
C GLY A 227 21.68 -20.89 16.86
N LEU A 228 21.80 -19.94 17.78
CA LEU A 228 20.99 -18.72 17.77
C LEU A 228 21.19 -17.89 16.50
N ARG A 229 22.37 -17.90 15.87
CA ARG A 229 22.60 -17.18 14.59
C ARG A 229 21.72 -17.70 13.46
N GLY A 230 21.60 -19.02 13.33
CA GLY A 230 20.77 -19.66 12.31
C GLY A 230 19.28 -19.38 12.53
N GLU A 231 18.80 -19.64 13.76
CA GLU A 231 17.41 -19.37 14.16
C GLU A 231 17.03 -17.91 13.94
N PHE A 232 17.94 -17.01 14.31
CA PHE A 232 17.77 -15.59 14.15
C PHE A 232 17.65 -15.18 12.68
N ARG A 233 18.56 -15.66 11.82
CA ARG A 233 18.48 -15.39 10.38
C ARG A 233 17.17 -15.91 9.77
N GLN A 234 16.73 -17.08 10.19
CA GLN A 234 15.47 -17.67 9.72
C GLN A 234 14.27 -16.81 10.15
N SER A 235 14.24 -16.34 11.41
CA SER A 235 13.16 -15.47 11.90
C SER A 235 13.09 -14.16 11.11
N ALA A 236 14.23 -13.54 10.79
CA ALA A 236 14.28 -12.35 9.95
C ALA A 236 13.78 -12.61 8.52
N HIS A 237 14.03 -13.80 7.98
CA HIS A 237 13.57 -14.19 6.64
C HIS A 237 12.07 -14.50 6.61
N ASN A 238 11.54 -15.09 7.69
CA ASN A 238 10.10 -15.36 7.83
C ASN A 238 9.28 -14.07 7.82
N VAL A 239 9.70 -13.07 8.61
CA VAL A 239 9.05 -11.74 8.63
C VAL A 239 9.08 -11.09 7.25
N GLU A 240 10.23 -11.13 6.57
CA GLU A 240 10.37 -10.59 5.22
C GLU A 240 9.45 -11.28 4.21
N THR A 241 9.39 -12.61 4.26
CA THR A 241 8.58 -13.42 3.33
C THR A 241 7.10 -13.16 3.53
N GLN A 242 6.64 -13.13 4.79
CA GLN A 242 5.25 -12.82 5.12
C GLN A 242 4.88 -11.40 4.71
N LEU A 243 5.73 -10.40 4.98
CA LEU A 243 5.48 -9.02 4.57
C LEU A 243 5.35 -8.88 3.05
N ARG A 244 6.22 -9.56 2.29
CA ARG A 244 6.11 -9.63 0.81
C ARG A 244 4.85 -10.35 0.36
N GLY A 245 4.43 -11.39 1.07
CA GLY A 245 3.18 -12.11 0.81
C GLY A 245 1.96 -11.18 0.94
N VAL A 246 1.94 -10.34 1.97
CA VAL A 246 0.87 -9.34 2.16
C VAL A 246 0.89 -8.29 1.04
N ASP A 247 2.07 -7.78 0.64
CA ASP A 247 2.16 -6.85 -0.50
C ASP A 247 1.62 -7.48 -1.79
N ALA A 248 2.02 -8.73 -2.06
CA ALA A 248 1.60 -9.49 -3.24
C ALA A 248 0.08 -9.75 -3.23
N ALA A 249 -0.53 -9.96 -2.07
CA ALA A 249 -1.97 -10.11 -1.94
C ALA A 249 -2.75 -8.80 -2.15
N LEU A 250 -2.13 -7.64 -1.86
CA LEU A 250 -2.73 -6.31 -2.07
C LEU A 250 -2.71 -5.83 -3.52
N GLN A 251 -1.67 -6.19 -4.30
CA GLN A 251 -1.56 -5.80 -5.72
C GLN A 251 -2.81 -6.10 -6.56
N PRO A 252 -3.34 -7.34 -6.60
CA PRO A 252 -4.50 -7.64 -7.42
C PRO A 252 -5.76 -6.92 -6.92
N MET A 253 -5.84 -6.58 -5.64
CA MET A 253 -6.95 -5.80 -5.09
C MET A 253 -6.92 -4.35 -5.58
N ILE A 254 -5.73 -3.74 -5.63
CA ILE A 254 -5.53 -2.38 -6.17
C ILE A 254 -5.90 -2.37 -7.66
N GLU A 255 -5.35 -3.31 -8.44
CA GLU A 255 -5.63 -3.42 -9.87
C GLU A 255 -7.12 -3.63 -10.15
N GLN A 256 -7.79 -4.49 -9.37
CA GLN A 256 -9.22 -4.73 -9.51
C GLN A 256 -10.05 -3.48 -9.19
N GLN A 257 -9.69 -2.71 -8.16
CA GLN A 257 -10.40 -1.47 -7.83
C GLN A 257 -10.15 -0.38 -8.87
N GLU A 258 -8.94 -0.27 -9.40
CA GLU A 258 -8.64 0.65 -10.51
C GLU A 258 -9.45 0.30 -11.76
N ALA A 259 -9.54 -0.99 -12.10
CA ALA A 259 -10.37 -1.47 -13.21
C ALA A 259 -11.85 -1.15 -12.99
N LYS A 260 -12.38 -1.30 -11.76
CA LYS A 260 -13.76 -0.93 -11.42
C LYS A 260 -14.00 0.56 -11.64
N VAL A 261 -13.10 1.44 -11.17
CA VAL A 261 -13.20 2.90 -11.41
C VAL A 261 -13.34 3.18 -12.91
N ARG A 262 -12.50 2.56 -13.74
CA ARG A 262 -12.49 2.75 -15.20
C ARG A 262 -13.76 2.20 -15.87
N ILE A 263 -14.18 0.99 -15.54
CA ILE A 263 -15.35 0.34 -16.17
C ILE A 263 -16.65 1.04 -15.77
N TYR A 264 -16.83 1.40 -14.49
CA TYR A 264 -18.05 2.07 -14.04
C TYR A 264 -18.15 3.50 -14.59
N SER A 265 -17.05 4.26 -14.62
CA SER A 265 -17.08 5.60 -15.24
C SER A 265 -17.42 5.55 -16.74
N LEU A 266 -16.80 4.63 -17.49
CA LEU A 266 -17.05 4.49 -18.92
C LEU A 266 -18.46 3.97 -19.23
N SER A 267 -18.98 3.04 -18.43
CA SER A 267 -20.35 2.51 -18.62
C SER A 267 -21.42 3.56 -18.32
N ILE A 268 -21.28 4.35 -17.25
CA ILE A 268 -22.21 5.45 -16.96
C ILE A 268 -22.11 6.55 -18.04
N ALA A 269 -20.89 6.91 -18.48
CA ALA A 269 -20.70 7.89 -19.56
C ALA A 269 -21.30 7.41 -20.90
N ALA A 270 -21.14 6.14 -21.25
CA ALA A 270 -21.75 5.55 -22.44
C ALA A 270 -23.28 5.52 -22.33
N LEU A 271 -23.83 5.10 -21.18
CA LEU A 271 -25.27 5.07 -20.93
C LEU A 271 -25.90 6.46 -21.07
N THR A 272 -25.32 7.46 -20.40
CA THR A 272 -25.80 8.85 -20.45
C THR A 272 -25.73 9.41 -21.87
N SER A 273 -24.66 9.11 -22.62
CA SER A 273 -24.51 9.51 -24.03
C SER A 273 -25.57 8.87 -24.93
N VAL A 274 -25.82 7.57 -24.79
CA VAL A 274 -26.87 6.86 -25.55
C VAL A 274 -28.25 7.45 -25.24
N VAL A 275 -28.57 7.69 -23.96
CA VAL A 275 -29.83 8.31 -23.57
C VAL A 275 -29.95 9.71 -24.18
N LEU A 276 -28.89 10.52 -24.12
CA LEU A 276 -28.89 11.87 -24.68
C LEU A 276 -29.05 11.86 -26.21
N ILE A 277 -28.39 10.93 -26.92
CA ILE A 277 -28.55 10.73 -28.37
C ILE A 277 -29.99 10.34 -28.71
N LEU A 278 -30.60 9.39 -27.98
CA LEU A 278 -31.99 8.99 -28.20
C LEU A 278 -32.98 10.15 -27.98
N VAL A 279 -32.75 10.95 -26.92
CA VAL A 279 -33.56 12.15 -26.65
C VAL A 279 -33.36 13.19 -27.76
N LEU A 280 -32.14 13.37 -28.27
CA LEU A 280 -31.83 14.26 -29.40
C LEU A 280 -32.51 13.81 -30.69
N ILE A 281 -32.39 12.53 -31.07
CA ILE A 281 -33.04 11.96 -32.26
C ILE A 281 -34.55 12.15 -32.17
N LYS A 282 -35.16 11.82 -31.04
CA LYS A 282 -36.61 11.97 -30.84
C LYS A 282 -37.03 13.44 -30.89
N SER A 283 -36.25 14.34 -30.29
CA SER A 283 -36.49 15.78 -30.33
C SER A 283 -36.43 16.31 -31.76
N PHE A 284 -35.37 15.99 -32.50
CA PHE A 284 -35.15 16.38 -33.89
C PHE A 284 -36.24 15.82 -34.81
N ALA A 285 -36.56 14.54 -34.72
CA ALA A 285 -37.60 13.92 -35.55
C ALA A 285 -38.97 14.60 -35.34
N THR A 286 -39.29 14.97 -34.10
CA THR A 286 -40.54 15.69 -33.81
C THR A 286 -40.50 17.11 -34.39
N PHE A 287 -39.39 17.83 -34.18
CA PHE A 287 -39.19 19.18 -34.72
C PHE A 287 -39.29 19.17 -36.25
N HIS A 288 -38.58 18.27 -36.92
CA HIS A 288 -38.58 18.14 -38.37
C HIS A 288 -39.98 17.85 -38.92
N ARG A 289 -40.73 16.91 -38.31
CA ARG A 289 -42.13 16.65 -38.71
C ARG A 289 -42.99 17.90 -38.60
N ALA A 290 -42.91 18.64 -37.50
CA ALA A 290 -43.71 19.85 -37.34
C ALA A 290 -43.26 20.99 -38.26
N PHE A 291 -41.96 21.10 -38.52
CA PHE A 291 -41.39 22.09 -39.43
C PHE A 291 -41.77 21.81 -40.89
N VAL A 292 -41.71 20.55 -41.33
CA VAL A 292 -42.17 20.14 -42.67
C VAL A 292 -43.68 20.40 -42.83
N ASN A 293 -44.48 20.10 -41.81
CA ASN A 293 -45.90 20.44 -41.81
C ASN A 293 -46.12 21.95 -41.94
N PHE A 294 -45.34 22.77 -41.22
CA PHE A 294 -45.39 24.23 -41.33
C PHE A 294 -44.94 24.73 -42.72
N LEU A 295 -43.86 24.21 -43.30
CA LEU A 295 -43.38 24.58 -44.64
C LEU A 295 -44.38 24.21 -45.75
N THR A 296 -44.88 22.97 -45.70
CA THR A 296 -45.91 22.50 -46.65
C THR A 296 -47.14 23.40 -46.57
N PHE A 297 -47.48 23.83 -45.36
CA PHE A 297 -48.55 24.79 -45.16
C PHE A 297 -48.19 26.17 -45.73
N PHE A 298 -47.02 26.73 -45.43
CA PHE A 298 -46.60 28.04 -45.94
C PHE A 298 -46.63 28.09 -47.48
N TYR A 299 -46.24 26.98 -48.11
CA TYR A 299 -46.38 26.80 -49.55
C TYR A 299 -47.84 26.83 -50.04
N ARG A 300 -48.79 26.17 -49.33
CA ARG A 300 -50.23 26.23 -49.63
C ARG A 300 -50.82 27.62 -49.38
N CYS A 301 -50.42 28.26 -48.29
CA CYS A 301 -50.83 29.61 -47.89
C CYS A 301 -50.52 30.63 -49.00
N LYS A 302 -49.27 30.61 -49.51
CA LYS A 302 -48.82 31.46 -50.62
C LYS A 302 -49.56 31.20 -51.94
N ARG A 303 -49.94 29.95 -52.21
CA ARG A 303 -50.50 29.54 -53.53
C ARG A 303 -52.02 29.48 -53.59
N GLN A 304 -52.69 29.27 -52.45
CA GLN A 304 -54.13 28.97 -52.37
C GLN A 304 -54.88 29.81 -51.32
N TYR A 305 -54.21 30.74 -50.62
CA TYR A 305 -54.79 31.60 -49.58
C TYR A 305 -55.55 30.84 -48.47
N GLN A 306 -55.17 29.61 -48.16
CA GLN A 306 -55.84 28.85 -47.10
C GLN A 306 -55.35 29.30 -45.71
N MET A 307 -56.28 29.45 -44.76
CA MET A 307 -55.98 29.72 -43.34
C MET A 307 -55.68 28.43 -42.57
N ILE A 308 -54.87 28.53 -41.53
CA ILE A 308 -54.41 27.47 -40.62
C ILE A 308 -55.41 27.23 -39.50
N ASP A 309 -55.69 25.95 -39.21
CA ASP A 309 -56.22 25.53 -37.90
C ASP A 309 -55.06 25.39 -36.91
N THR A 310 -54.92 26.38 -36.02
CA THR A 310 -53.82 26.51 -35.07
C THR A 310 -53.76 25.38 -34.04
N ARG A 311 -54.81 24.54 -33.95
CA ARG A 311 -54.87 23.36 -33.08
C ARG A 311 -54.12 22.15 -33.65
N LYS A 312 -53.80 22.16 -34.95
CA LYS A 312 -53.10 21.06 -35.64
C LYS A 312 -51.57 21.21 -35.68
N LEU A 313 -51.03 22.33 -35.20
CA LEU A 313 -49.59 22.54 -35.12
C LEU A 313 -49.02 21.98 -33.82
N GLY A 314 -47.96 21.17 -33.96
CA GLY A 314 -47.38 20.41 -32.84
C GLY A 314 -46.46 21.20 -31.89
N PHE A 315 -46.08 22.43 -32.23
CA PHE A 315 -45.25 23.29 -31.35
C PHE A 315 -45.93 24.63 -31.10
N ALA A 316 -45.87 25.08 -29.85
CA ALA A 316 -46.42 26.37 -29.43
C ALA A 316 -45.76 27.55 -30.18
N GLU A 317 -44.45 27.46 -30.45
CA GLU A 317 -43.70 28.47 -31.20
C GLU A 317 -44.19 28.57 -32.65
N LEU A 318 -44.43 27.43 -33.31
CA LEU A 318 -44.98 27.41 -34.67
C LEU A 318 -46.45 27.85 -34.70
N LYS A 319 -47.20 27.68 -33.61
CA LYS A 319 -48.58 28.17 -33.50
C LYS A 319 -48.65 29.71 -33.58
N SER A 320 -47.75 30.41 -32.90
CA SER A 320 -47.69 31.88 -32.97
C SER A 320 -47.34 32.39 -34.38
N LEU A 321 -46.43 31.70 -35.08
CA LEU A 321 -46.09 32.01 -36.47
C LEU A 321 -47.24 31.70 -37.44
N ALA A 322 -48.00 30.64 -37.15
CA ALA A 322 -49.20 30.28 -37.90
C ALA A 322 -50.32 31.34 -37.75
N GLU A 323 -50.54 31.86 -36.55
CA GLU A 323 -51.50 32.93 -36.29
C GLU A 323 -51.12 34.19 -37.10
N LEU A 324 -49.85 34.59 -37.08
CA LEU A 324 -49.36 35.74 -37.85
C LEU A 324 -49.47 35.54 -39.38
N ALA A 325 -49.20 34.32 -39.87
CA ALA A 325 -49.36 34.00 -41.29
C ALA A 325 -50.82 34.03 -41.76
N ASN A 326 -51.77 33.63 -40.90
CA ASN A 326 -53.20 33.75 -41.20
C ASN A 326 -53.64 35.21 -41.35
N GLU A 327 -53.19 36.08 -40.45
CA GLU A 327 -53.47 37.51 -40.49
C GLU A 327 -52.93 38.16 -41.78
N MET A 328 -51.73 37.77 -42.22
CA MET A 328 -51.17 38.22 -43.50
C MET A 328 -52.00 37.78 -44.72
N VAL A 329 -52.54 36.56 -44.71
CA VAL A 329 -53.42 36.09 -45.80
C VAL A 329 -54.74 36.85 -45.82
N GLU A 330 -55.31 37.11 -44.66
CA GLU A 330 -56.54 37.90 -44.53
C GLU A 330 -56.33 39.32 -45.06
N SER A 331 -55.26 39.99 -44.60
CA SER A 331 -54.87 41.31 -45.09
C SER A 331 -54.67 41.34 -46.61
N LYS A 332 -54.01 40.32 -47.19
CA LYS A 332 -53.78 40.25 -48.63
C LYS A 332 -55.08 40.03 -49.42
N ARG A 333 -55.99 39.16 -48.92
CA ARG A 333 -57.32 38.95 -49.52
C ARG A 333 -58.14 40.24 -49.52
N ASP A 334 -58.12 40.98 -48.42
CA ASP A 334 -58.81 42.26 -48.31
C ASP A 334 -58.27 43.30 -49.30
N ILE A 335 -56.94 43.35 -49.48
CA ILE A 335 -56.30 44.25 -50.46
C ILE A 335 -56.71 43.87 -51.90
N GLU A 336 -56.72 42.58 -52.25
CA GLU A 336 -57.14 42.11 -53.58
C GLU A 336 -58.62 42.36 -53.86
N ALA A 337 -59.49 42.17 -52.86
CA ALA A 337 -60.91 42.48 -52.97
C ALA A 337 -61.15 43.98 -53.22
N ARG A 338 -60.39 44.85 -52.52
CA ARG A 338 -60.42 46.30 -52.77
C ARG A 338 -59.92 46.65 -54.16
N LEU A 339 -58.80 46.09 -54.61
CA LEU A 339 -58.27 46.29 -55.97
C LEU A 339 -59.28 45.86 -57.04
N ALA A 340 -59.90 44.69 -56.90
CA ALA A 340 -60.91 44.20 -57.84
C ALA A 340 -62.14 45.14 -57.90
N SER A 341 -62.58 45.68 -56.76
CA SER A 341 -63.68 46.66 -56.73
C SER A 341 -63.33 47.96 -57.45
N VAL A 342 -62.10 48.46 -57.26
CA VAL A 342 -61.58 49.67 -57.93
C VAL A 342 -61.41 49.45 -59.44
N GLU A 343 -60.91 48.28 -59.86
CA GLU A 343 -60.80 47.92 -61.28
C GLU A 343 -62.18 47.78 -61.94
N ALA A 344 -63.17 47.22 -61.24
CA ALA A 344 -64.55 47.11 -61.73
C ALA A 344 -65.21 48.49 -61.89
N GLU A 345 -65.00 49.41 -60.96
CA GLU A 345 -65.45 50.81 -61.09
C GLU A 345 -64.76 51.54 -62.26
N LEU A 346 -63.45 51.31 -62.47
CA LEU A 346 -62.69 51.85 -63.60
C LEU A 346 -63.13 51.26 -64.96
N ALA A 347 -63.48 49.98 -65.01
CA ALA A 347 -64.01 49.32 -66.21
C ALA A 347 -65.40 49.88 -66.58
N ASN A 348 -66.28 50.07 -65.58
CA ASN A 348 -67.58 50.73 -65.79
C ASN A 348 -67.43 52.18 -66.28
N LYS A 349 -66.43 52.92 -65.80
CA LYS A 349 -66.12 54.27 -66.26
C LYS A 349 -65.51 54.35 -67.67
N LYS A 350 -64.93 53.26 -68.20
CA LYS A 350 -64.42 53.18 -69.58
C LYS A 350 -65.47 52.70 -70.59
N ALA A 351 -66.57 52.11 -70.10
CA ALA A 351 -67.67 51.61 -70.93
C ALA A 351 -68.83 52.62 -71.09
N SER A 352 -68.81 53.74 -70.35
CA SER A 352 -69.60 54.95 -70.63
C SER A 352 -68.73 55.99 -71.33
#